data_AF-A9DIG9-F1
#
_entry.id   AF-A9DIG9-F1
#
_cell.length_a   1.000
_cell.length_b   1.000
_cell.length_c   1.000
_cell.angle_alpha   90.00
_cell.angle_beta   90.00
_cell.angle_gamma   90.00
#
_symmetry.space_group_name_H-M   'P 1'
#
loop_
_entity.id
_entity.type
_entity.pdbx_description
1 polymer ?
#
loop_
_entity_poly.entity_id
_entity_poly.type
_entity_poly.pdbx_seq_one_letter_code
_entity_poly.pdbx_strand_id
1 'polypeptide(L)'
;CLVDEDENLIFHTYVKPQIPVTNYRYDITGLTEEHLQDGMPLKEVREKILQILYNGESIGKVRLDGGKARLLVGHDLAHDLDCLGMSYPDHL
;
A
#
# COMPACT_ATOMS: atom_id res chain seq x y z
N CYS A 1 -2.01 2.56 5.28
CA CYS A 1 -2.66 1.41 5.96
C CYS A 1 -3.70 0.84 5.01
N LEU A 2 -4.12 -0.40 5.22
CA LEU A 2 -5.19 -1.04 4.46
C LEU A 2 -6.23 -1.57 5.45
N VAL A 3 -7.49 -1.28 5.17
CA VAL A 3 -8.65 -1.65 5.98
C VAL A 3 -9.68 -2.37 5.11
N ASP A 4 -10.55 -3.17 5.72
CA ASP A 4 -11.72 -3.73 5.04
C ASP A 4 -12.92 -2.76 5.09
N GLU A 5 -14.05 -3.19 4.53
CA GLU A 5 -15.31 -2.45 4.49
C GLU A 5 -15.93 -2.18 5.87
N ASP A 6 -15.54 -2.96 6.89
CA ASP A 6 -15.97 -2.81 8.28
C ASP A 6 -14.96 -2.00 9.11
N GLU A 7 -14.00 -1.33 8.44
CA GLU A 7 -12.91 -0.55 9.05
C GLU A 7 -11.90 -1.38 9.87
N ASN A 8 -11.91 -2.71 9.75
CA ASN A 8 -10.92 -3.54 10.43
C ASN A 8 -9.55 -3.39 9.76
N LEU A 9 -8.51 -3.31 10.59
CA LEU A 9 -7.14 -3.19 10.11
C LEU A 9 -6.66 -4.50 9.47
N ILE A 10 -6.45 -4.48 8.15
CA ILE A 10 -5.88 -5.61 7.40
C ILE A 10 -4.35 -5.56 7.46
N PHE A 11 -3.78 -4.37 7.21
CA PHE A 11 -2.34 -4.20 7.13
C PHE A 11 -1.91 -2.78 7.51
N HIS A 12 -0.96 -2.70 8.44
CA HIS A 12 -0.34 -1.45 8.88
C HIS A 12 1.13 -1.69 9.17
N THR A 13 1.99 -0.84 8.63
CA THR A 13 3.42 -0.87 8.90
C THR A 13 4.04 0.47 8.53
N TYR A 14 5.19 0.78 9.14
CA TYR A 14 6.07 1.83 8.67
C TYR A 14 6.93 1.31 7.52
N VAL A 15 7.23 2.18 6.56
CA VAL A 15 8.08 1.83 5.41
C VAL A 15 9.43 2.48 5.58
N LYS A 16 10.50 1.72 5.39
CA LYS A 16 11.86 2.26 5.41
C LYS A 16 12.07 3.21 4.22
N PRO A 17 12.42 4.49 4.44
CA PRO A 17 12.69 5.43 3.37
C PRO A 17 13.85 4.96 2.49
N GLN A 18 13.71 5.15 1.17
CA GLN A 18 14.77 4.82 0.20
C GLN A 18 15.82 5.94 0.06
N ILE A 19 15.49 7.13 0.56
CA ILE A 19 16.35 8.31 0.59
C ILE A 19 16.29 8.95 1.98
N PRO A 20 17.31 9.72 2.39
CA PRO A 20 17.28 10.44 3.67
C PRO A 20 16.06 11.35 3.80
N VAL A 21 15.40 11.31 4.95
CA VAL A 21 14.27 12.19 5.26
C VAL A 21 14.81 13.52 5.76
N THR A 22 14.40 14.63 5.14
CA THR A 22 14.78 15.98 5.55
C THR A 22 13.77 16.63 6.49
N ASN A 23 12.51 16.20 6.43
CA ASN A 23 11.44 16.67 7.30
C ASN A 23 10.37 15.57 7.45
N TYR A 24 10.10 15.14 8.68
CA TYR A 24 9.12 14.10 8.99
C TYR A 24 7.67 14.60 8.99
N ARG A 25 7.47 15.93 8.95
CA ARG A 25 6.18 16.60 9.13
C ARG A 25 5.49 16.17 10.42
N TYR A 26 6.26 16.10 11.51
CA TYR A 26 5.86 15.51 12.80
C TYR A 26 4.50 16.00 13.31
N ASP A 27 4.24 17.30 13.26
CA ASP A 27 2.98 17.87 13.77
C ASP A 27 1.73 17.34 13.06
N ILE A 28 1.88 16.83 11.83
CA ILE A 28 0.80 16.26 11.02
C ILE A 28 0.83 14.73 11.08
N THR A 29 2.02 14.12 11.02
CA THR A 29 2.18 12.67 10.83
C THR A 29 2.47 11.89 12.11
N GLY A 30 2.96 12.55 13.16
CA GLY A 30 3.52 11.92 14.36
C GLY A 30 4.82 11.14 14.12
N LEU A 31 5.37 11.14 12.89
CA LEU A 31 6.51 10.33 12.52
C LEU A 31 7.81 10.88 13.07
N THR A 32 8.63 9.99 13.60
CA THR A 32 10.00 10.25 14.05
C THR A 32 10.95 9.36 13.27
N GLU A 33 12.26 9.62 13.40
CA GLU A 33 13.28 8.74 12.83
C GLU A 33 13.16 7.29 13.32
N GLU A 34 12.89 7.10 14.62
CA GLU A 34 12.72 5.78 15.25
C GLU A 34 11.62 4.94 14.60
N HIS A 35 10.49 5.55 14.25
CA HIS A 35 9.40 4.87 13.54
C HIS A 35 9.84 4.31 12.17
N LEU A 36 10.74 5.01 11.48
CA LEU A 36 11.14 4.70 10.11
C LEU A 36 12.41 3.86 10.03
N GLN A 37 13.26 3.89 11.06
CA GLN A 37 14.54 3.19 11.12
C GLN A 37 14.39 1.68 10.89
N ASP A 38 13.41 1.08 11.57
CA ASP A 38 13.08 -0.34 11.51
C ASP A 38 11.84 -0.63 10.64
N GLY A 39 11.48 0.33 9.77
CA GLY A 39 10.41 0.17 8.81
C GLY A 39 10.63 -1.02 7.85
N MET A 40 9.54 -1.59 7.36
CA MET A 40 9.59 -2.67 6.38
C MET A 40 10.16 -2.12 5.04
N PRO A 41 11.02 -2.87 4.33
CA PRO A 41 11.48 -2.47 3.01
C PRO A 41 10.31 -2.28 2.03
N LEU A 42 10.33 -1.21 1.24
CA LEU A 42 9.24 -0.86 0.31
C LEU A 42 8.84 -2.04 -0.60
N LYS A 43 9.82 -2.82 -1.06
CA LYS A 43 9.57 -4.00 -1.89
C LYS A 43 8.66 -5.01 -1.20
N GLU A 44 8.92 -5.33 0.07
CA GLU A 44 8.13 -6.29 0.84
C GLU A 44 6.72 -5.76 1.13
N VAL A 45 6.61 -4.46 1.42
CA VAL A 45 5.32 -3.77 1.61
C VAL A 45 4.46 -3.90 0.37
N ARG A 46 5.03 -3.58 -0.80
CA ARG A 46 4.36 -3.70 -2.10
C ARG A 46 3.92 -5.13 -2.38
N GLU A 47 4.78 -6.12 -2.14
CA GLU A 47 4.46 -7.54 -2.35
C GLU A 47 3.29 -7.99 -1.46
N LYS A 48 3.28 -7.59 -0.18
CA LYS A 48 2.18 -7.89 0.75
C LYS A 48 0.87 -7.24 0.31
N ILE A 49 0.90 -5.97 -0.07
CA ILE A 49 -0.31 -5.25 -0.55
C ILE A 49 -0.86 -5.92 -1.81
N LEU A 50 -0.02 -6.21 -2.81
CA LEU A 50 -0.45 -6.89 -4.03
C LEU A 50 -1.00 -8.29 -3.76
N GLN A 51 -0.39 -9.05 -2.83
CA GLN A 51 -0.89 -10.36 -2.44
C GLN A 51 -2.31 -10.26 -1.85
N ILE A 52 -2.56 -9.27 -1.00
CA ILE A 52 -3.88 -9.02 -0.41
C ILE A 52 -4.88 -8.63 -1.50
N LEU A 53 -4.52 -7.68 -2.38
CA LEU A 53 -5.41 -7.15 -3.41
C LEU A 53 -5.73 -8.16 -4.52
N TYR A 54 -4.78 -8.98 -4.94
CA TYR A 54 -5.04 -10.01 -5.94
C TYR A 54 -5.81 -11.21 -5.37
N ASN A 55 -5.78 -11.42 -4.05
CA ASN A 55 -6.62 -12.42 -3.37
C ASN A 55 -6.51 -13.83 -4.01
N GLY A 56 -5.28 -14.20 -4.41
CA GLY A 56 -4.97 -15.49 -5.05
C GLY A 56 -5.18 -15.54 -6.57
N GLU A 57 -5.65 -14.47 -7.21
CA GLU A 57 -5.80 -14.40 -8.67
C GLU A 57 -4.48 -14.09 -9.38
N SER A 58 -4.37 -14.58 -10.62
CA SER A 58 -3.27 -14.20 -11.51
C SER A 58 -3.50 -12.80 -12.10
N ILE A 59 -2.44 -12.05 -12.34
CA ILE A 59 -2.50 -10.70 -12.95
C ILE A 59 -3.30 -10.71 -14.26
N GLY A 60 -3.13 -11.76 -15.08
CA GLY A 60 -3.86 -11.91 -16.33
C GLY A 60 -5.37 -11.98 -16.13
N LYS A 61 -5.84 -12.78 -15.17
CA LYS A 61 -7.28 -12.90 -14.86
C LYS A 61 -7.84 -11.61 -14.28
N VAL A 62 -7.13 -10.98 -13.35
CA VAL A 62 -7.53 -9.69 -12.78
C VAL A 62 -7.74 -8.62 -13.86
N ARG A 63 -6.89 -8.59 -14.89
CA ARG A 63 -7.01 -7.63 -16.01
C ARG A 63 -8.09 -7.97 -17.02
N LEU A 64 -8.60 -9.20 -17.03
CA LEU A 64 -9.63 -9.64 -17.98
C LEU A 64 -11.03 -9.42 -17.43
N ASP A 65 -11.29 -9.86 -16.20
CA ASP A 65 -12.62 -9.84 -15.58
C ASP A 65 -12.62 -9.58 -14.07
N GLY A 66 -11.48 -9.12 -13.51
CA GLY A 66 -11.30 -8.86 -12.08
C GLY A 66 -11.16 -10.13 -11.22
N GLY A 67 -11.85 -11.22 -11.56
CA GLY A 67 -11.88 -12.46 -10.80
C GLY A 67 -12.30 -12.25 -9.35
N LYS A 68 -11.50 -12.75 -8.41
CA LYS A 68 -11.67 -12.54 -6.95
C LYS A 68 -10.81 -11.41 -6.38
N ALA A 69 -10.18 -10.60 -7.23
CA ALA A 69 -9.39 -9.47 -6.75
C ALA A 69 -10.26 -8.46 -6.00
N ARG A 70 -9.67 -7.71 -5.07
CA ARG A 70 -10.39 -6.79 -4.18
C ARG A 70 -10.40 -5.39 -4.76
N LEU A 71 -11.58 -4.77 -4.84
CA LEU A 71 -11.68 -3.37 -5.24
C LEU A 71 -10.92 -2.50 -4.24
N LEU A 72 -9.97 -1.70 -4.74
CA LEU A 72 -9.23 -0.74 -3.93
C LEU A 72 -9.96 0.60 -3.96
N VAL A 73 -10.25 1.15 -2.78
CA VAL A 73 -10.94 2.43 -2.62
C VAL A 73 -10.09 3.35 -1.74
N GLY A 74 -10.00 4.63 -2.11
CA GLY A 74 -9.23 5.63 -1.36
C GLY A 74 -9.26 7.00 -2.04
N HIS A 75 -8.78 8.03 -1.33
CA HIS A 75 -8.61 9.36 -1.89
C HIS A 75 -7.24 9.46 -2.58
N ASP A 76 -7.21 9.90 -3.84
CA ASP A 76 -5.97 10.13 -4.60
C ASP A 76 -5.07 8.88 -4.71
N LEU A 77 -5.71 7.73 -4.95
CA LEU A 77 -5.03 6.43 -5.07
C LEU A 77 -3.86 6.44 -6.07
N ALA A 78 -3.91 7.29 -7.10
CA ALA A 78 -2.82 7.43 -8.05
C ALA A 78 -1.50 7.87 -7.36
N HIS A 79 -1.58 8.83 -6.43
CA HIS A 79 -0.43 9.26 -5.65
C HIS A 79 0.09 8.14 -4.74
N ASP A 80 -0.80 7.42 -4.07
CA ASP A 80 -0.43 6.32 -3.17
C ASP A 80 0.24 5.16 -3.92
N LEU A 81 -0.31 4.78 -5.08
CA LEU A 81 0.23 3.71 -5.92
C LEU A 81 1.59 4.09 -6.52
N ASP A 82 1.78 5.35 -6.90
CA ASP A 82 3.08 5.88 -7.35
C ASP A 82 4.13 5.82 -6.23
N CYS A 83 3.77 6.25 -5.01
CA CYS A 83 4.65 6.14 -3.84
C CYS A 83 5.03 4.68 -3.52
N LEU A 84 4.11 3.74 -3.76
CA LEU A 84 4.35 2.30 -3.61
C LEU A 84 5.11 1.68 -4.80
N GLY A 85 5.28 2.40 -5.90
CA GLY A 85 5.89 1.89 -7.13
C GLY A 85 5.15 0.67 -7.67
N MET A 86 3.82 0.72 -7.69
CA MET A 86 2.95 -0.34 -8.19
C MET A 86 1.80 0.20 -9.04
N SER A 87 1.19 -0.68 -9.82
CA SER A 87 -0.03 -0.41 -10.57
C SER A 87 -1.08 -1.44 -10.18
N TYR A 88 -2.31 -0.99 -10.02
CA TYR A 88 -3.49 -1.81 -9.78
C TYR A 88 -4.59 -1.33 -10.73
N PRO A 89 -5.47 -2.21 -11.23
CA PRO A 89 -6.54 -1.79 -12.15
C PRO A 89 -7.47 -0.76 -11.51
N ASP A 90 -7.83 0.26 -12.29
CA ASP A 90 -8.75 1.33 -11.87
C ASP A 90 -10.22 0.87 -11.82
N HIS A 91 -10.49 -0.31 -12.39
CA HIS A 91 -11.78 -0.99 -12.41
C HIS A 91 -11.56 -2.51 -12.37
N LEU A 92 -12.48 -3.23 -11.74
CA LEU A 92 -12.55 -4.70 -11.69
C LEU A 92 -13.85 -5.17 -12.35
#